data_AF-A0A3C0IXG4-F1
#
_entry.id   AF-A0A3C0IXG4-F1
#
_cell.length_a   1.000
_cell.length_b   1.000
_cell.length_c   1.000
_cell.angle_alpha   90.00
_cell.angle_beta   90.00
_cell.angle_gamma   90.00
#
_symmetry.space_group_name_H-M   'P 1'
#
loop_
_entity.id
_entity.type
_entity.pdbx_description
1 polymer ?
#
loop_
_entity_poly.entity_id
_entity_poly.type
_entity_poly.pdbx_seq_one_letter_code
_entity_poly.pdbx_strand_id
1 'polypeptide(L)' 'LTTTMPAMKSTIEALEQAGVRDQVRVMVGGAPVTARYAEEIGADGYAPDASTAVDIGRSLIQA' A
#
# COMPACT_ATOMS: atom_id res chain seq x y z
N LEU A 1 15.18 -4.44 4.70
CA LEU A 1 13.92 -4.36 3.92
C LEU A 1 12.70 -4.75 4.76
N THR A 2 12.77 -5.74 5.65
CA THR A 2 11.65 -6.07 6.57
C THR A 2 11.47 -5.05 7.70
N THR A 3 12.52 -4.33 8.08
CA THR A 3 12.48 -3.28 9.12
C THR A 3 11.54 -2.13 8.80
N THR A 4 11.24 -1.88 7.52
CA THR A 4 10.30 -0.85 7.08
C THR A 4 8.86 -1.35 7.00
N MET A 5 8.62 -2.66 7.06
CA MET A 5 7.26 -3.21 6.98
C MET A 5 6.37 -2.65 8.10
N PRO A 6 6.75 -2.67 9.39
CA PRO A 6 5.92 -2.09 10.45
C PRO A 6 5.57 -0.61 10.21
N ALA A 7 6.50 0.16 9.63
CA ALA A 7 6.27 1.57 9.32
C ALA A 7 5.22 1.79 8.20
N MET A 8 5.04 0.83 7.29
CA MET A 8 3.96 0.88 6.29
C MET A 8 2.59 0.87 6.97
N LYS A 9 2.40 -0.01 7.95
CA LYS A 9 1.17 -0.06 8.76
C LYS A 9 0.97 1.24 9.53
N SER A 10 2.00 1.72 10.23
CA SER A 10 1.90 2.98 10.98
C SER A 10 1.59 4.19 10.10
N THR A 11 2.02 4.16 8.83
CA THR A 11 1.68 5.22 7.87
C THR A 11 0.20 5.19 7.49
N ILE A 12 -0.37 4.00 7.27
CA ILE A 12 -1.81 3.84 7.00
C ILE A 12 -2.63 4.30 8.21
N GLU A 13 -2.26 3.87 9.41
CA GLU A 13 -2.89 4.31 10.66
C GLU A 13 -2.80 5.83 10.85
N ALA A 14 -1.69 6.46 10.46
CA ALA A 14 -1.55 7.91 10.50
C ALA A 14 -2.48 8.63 9.51
N LEU A 15 -2.71 8.06 8.31
CA LEU A 15 -3.67 8.59 7.34
C LEU A 15 -5.12 8.46 7.85
N GLU A 16 -5.44 7.38 8.55
CA GLU A 16 -6.73 7.19 9.22
C GLU A 16 -6.93 8.22 10.33
N GLN A 17 -5.94 8.39 11.22
CA GLN A 17 -5.98 9.37 12.31
C GLN A 17 -6.08 10.81 11.79
N ALA A 18 -5.46 11.12 10.65
CA ALA A 18 -5.57 12.41 10.00
C ALA A 18 -6.92 12.62 9.28
N GLY A 19 -7.78 11.60 9.18
CA GLY A 19 -9.08 11.69 8.51
C GLY A 19 -8.99 11.78 6.99
N VAL A 20 -7.85 11.40 6.40
CA VAL A 20 -7.61 11.49 4.94
C VAL A 20 -7.52 10.13 4.26
N ARG A 21 -7.63 9.03 5.01
CA ARG A 21 -7.48 7.66 4.47
C ARG A 21 -8.39 7.37 3.27
N ASP A 22 -9.63 7.84 3.31
CA ASP A 22 -10.61 7.63 2.23
C ASP A 22 -10.39 8.53 1.01
N GLN A 23 -9.50 9.53 1.11
CA GLN A 23 -9.21 10.50 0.05
C GLN A 23 -7.97 10.10 -0.77
N VAL A 24 -7.23 9.08 -0.34
CA VAL A 24 -5.98 8.65 -0.99
C VAL A 24 -5.98 7.14 -1.20
N ARG A 25 -5.30 6.72 -2.27
CA ARG A 25 -5.00 5.31 -2.52
C ARG A 25 -3.60 4.99 -2.02
N VAL A 26 -3.46 3.95 -1.21
CA VAL A 26 -2.19 3.49 -0.65
C VAL A 26 -1.81 2.16 -1.25
N MET A 27 -0.69 2.11 -1.96
CA MET A 27 -0.14 0.87 -2.54
C MET A 27 1.22 0.57 -1.91
N VAL A 28 1.49 -0.70 -1.61
CA VAL A 28 2.77 -1.16 -1.04
C VAL A 28 3.46 -2.19 -1.93
N GLY A 29 4.78 -2.34 -1.77
CA GLY A 29 5.56 -3.28 -2.57
C GLY A 29 6.99 -3.44 -2.06
N GLY A 30 7.78 -4.24 -2.79
CA GLY A 30 9.18 -4.54 -2.48
C GLY A 30 9.41 -6.00 -2.11
N ALA A 31 10.68 -6.43 -2.16
CA ALA A 31 11.07 -7.84 -2.06
C ALA A 31 10.51 -8.63 -0.85
N PRO A 32 10.36 -8.08 0.37
CA PRO A 32 9.79 -8.83 1.50
C PRO A 32 8.26 -8.70 1.64
N VAL A 33 7.61 -7.87 0.83
CA VAL A 33 6.17 -7.61 0.91
C VAL A 33 5.41 -8.70 0.15
N THR A 34 4.24 -9.08 0.65
CA THR A 34 3.34 -10.03 -0.01
C THR A 34 1.95 -9.42 -0.14
N ALA A 35 1.14 -9.93 -1.06
CA ALA A 35 -0.27 -9.53 -1.19
C ALA A 35 -1.02 -9.67 0.14
N ARG A 36 -0.83 -10.80 0.84
CA ARG A 36 -1.42 -11.05 2.17
C ARG A 36 -1.04 -9.98 3.19
N TYR A 37 0.22 -9.56 3.21
CA TYR A 37 0.67 -8.51 4.12
C TYR A 37 0.04 -7.16 3.78
N ALA A 38 -0.07 -6.81 2.50
CA ALA A 38 -0.70 -5.58 2.05
C ALA A 38 -2.17 -5.51 2.48
N GLU A 39 -2.91 -6.61 2.33
CA GLU A 39 -4.30 -6.75 2.80
C GLU A 39 -4.38 -6.62 4.33
N GLU A 40 -3.48 -7.29 5.06
CA GLU A 40 -3.44 -7.27 6.54
C GLU A 40 -3.26 -5.86 7.11
N ILE A 41 -2.49 -5.00 6.43
CA ILE A 41 -2.25 -3.62 6.86
C ILE A 41 -3.26 -2.61 6.28
N GLY A 42 -4.21 -3.05 5.46
CA GLY A 42 -5.22 -2.18 4.85
C GLY A 42 -4.73 -1.34 3.68
N ALA A 43 -3.73 -1.80 2.92
CA ALA A 43 -3.34 -1.16 1.67
C ALA A 43 -4.36 -1.46 0.57
N ASP A 44 -4.56 -0.50 -0.34
CA ASP A 44 -5.48 -0.63 -1.49
C ASP A 44 -4.87 -1.44 -2.64
N GLY A 45 -3.55 -1.62 -2.65
CA GLY A 45 -2.87 -2.41 -3.67
C GLY A 45 -1.50 -2.95 -3.24
N TYR A 46 -1.06 -3.97 -3.98
CA TYR A 46 0.26 -4.57 -3.85
C TYR A 46 0.87 -4.83 -5.22
N ALA A 47 2.16 -4.52 -5.39
CA ALA A 47 2.91 -4.87 -6.59
C ALA A 47 4.24 -5.56 -6.24
N PRO A 48 4.57 -6.71 -6.90
CA PRO A 48 5.83 -7.41 -6.69
C PRO A 48 7.02 -6.74 -7.41
N ASP A 49 6.75 -5.93 -8.42
CA ASP A 49 7.75 -5.28 -9.27
C ASP A 49 7.26 -3.93 -9.82
N ALA A 50 8.18 -3.17 -10.40
CA ALA A 50 7.92 -1.82 -10.90
C ALA A 50 6.97 -1.79 -12.10
N SER A 51 7.02 -2.77 -12.99
CA SER A 51 6.12 -2.83 -14.16
C SER A 51 4.68 -3.03 -13.72
N THR A 52 4.43 -4.04 -12.89
CA THR A 52 3.10 -4.35 -12.35
C THR A 52 2.55 -3.20 -11.51
N ALA A 53 3.41 -2.46 -10.80
CA ALA A 53 3.01 -1.28 -10.03
C ALA A 53 2.39 -0.17 -10.88
N VAL A 54 2.84 0.01 -12.13
CA VAL A 54 2.26 1.02 -13.04
C VAL A 54 0.83 0.65 -13.41
N ASP A 55 0.58 -0.61 -13.74
CA ASP A 55 -0.74 -1.08 -14.14
C ASP A 55 -1.74 -1.03 -12.97
N ILE A 56 -1.32 -1.47 -11.78
CA ILE A 56 -2.15 -1.39 -10.56
C ILE A 56 -2.37 0.06 -10.14
N GLY A 57 -1.34 0.90 -10.19
CA GLY A 57 -1.48 2.32 -9.85
C GLY A 57 -2.52 3.02 -10.74
N ARG A 58 -2.56 2.68 -12.04
CA ARG A 58 -3.58 3.18 -12.97
C ARG A 58 -4.98 2.68 -12.63
N SER A 59 -5.14 1.40 -12.28
CA SER A 59 -6.46 0.87 -11.93
C SER A 59 -7.02 1.49 -10.64
N LEU A 60 -6.16 1.80 -9.66
CA LEU A 60 -6.56 2.40 -8.39
C LEU A 60 -7.06 3.84 -8.49
N ILE A 61 -6.56 4.62 -9.46
CA ILE A 61 -6.93 6.04 -9.64
C ILE A 61 -8.05 6.26 -10.65
N GLN A 62 -8.37 5.25 -11.47
CA GLN A 62 -9.43 5.32 -12.48
C GLN A 62 -10.82 4.92 -11.95
N ALA A 63 -10.89 4.44 -10.70
CA ALA A 63 -12.12 4.06 -10.01
C ALA A 63 -12.62 5.19 -9.10
#